data_AF-A0AAX2RY80-F1
#
_entry.id   AF-A0AAX2RY80-F1
#
_cell.length_a   1.000
_cell.length_b   1.000
_cell.length_c   1.000
_cell.angle_alpha   90.00
_cell.angle_beta   90.00
_cell.angle_gamma   90.00
#
_symmetry.space_group_name_H-M   'P 1'
#
loop_
_entity.id
_entity.type
_entity.pdbx_description
1 polymer ?
#
loop_
_entity_poly.entity_id
_entity_poly.type
_entity_poly.pdbx_seq_one_letter_code
_entity_poly.pdbx_strand_id
1 'polypeptide(L)'
;MTTYQDLCKKYCEYNVTVYERGNKIKHIAQDLMSALETDLELKGKDYQIEFNSERRRDYVNIINLENKEDISPFQLKSIFDEKSNPTIQFGLEIVLEKQIGAYPKTPVHLPISITYQSDREVAIEFT
;
A
#
# COMPACT_ATOMS: atom_id res chain seq x y z
N MET A 1 -16.54 17.19 -36.35
CA MET A 1 -17.49 16.10 -36.09
C MET A 1 -16.66 14.95 -35.54
N THR A 2 -16.76 14.66 -34.24
CA THR A 2 -16.06 13.53 -33.62
C THR A 2 -16.77 12.24 -34.05
N THR A 3 -16.04 11.31 -34.65
CA THR A 3 -16.61 10.03 -35.07
C THR A 3 -16.68 9.06 -33.89
N TYR A 4 -17.52 8.02 -33.99
CA TYR A 4 -17.57 6.96 -32.98
C TYR A 4 -16.20 6.29 -32.76
N GLN A 5 -15.41 6.15 -33.83
CA GLN A 5 -14.03 5.64 -33.75
C GLN A 5 -13.11 6.55 -32.93
N ASP A 6 -13.24 7.88 -33.05
CA ASP A 6 -12.47 8.83 -32.24
C ASP A 6 -12.83 8.74 -30.74
N LEU A 7 -14.10 8.48 -30.43
CA LEU A 7 -14.55 8.27 -29.05
C LEU A 7 -14.01 6.98 -28.46
N CYS A 8 -14.07 5.86 -29.21
CA CYS A 8 -13.50 4.59 -28.78
C CYS A 8 -11.98 4.70 -28.54
N LYS A 9 -11.25 5.41 -29.43
CA LYS A 9 -9.82 5.61 -29.28
C LYS A 9 -9.47 6.42 -28.03
N LYS A 10 -10.16 7.55 -27.80
CA LYS A 10 -9.98 8.37 -26.59
C LYS A 10 -10.30 7.59 -25.31
N TYR A 11 -11.33 6.74 -25.35
CA TYR A 11 -11.70 5.91 -24.21
C TYR A 11 -10.61 4.86 -23.90
N CYS A 12 -10.04 4.21 -24.92
CA CYS A 12 -8.93 3.29 -24.74
C CYS A 12 -7.68 3.98 -24.18
N GLU A 13 -7.29 5.13 -24.74
CA GLU A 13 -6.13 5.91 -24.27
C GLU A 13 -6.30 6.37 -22.82
N TYR A 14 -7.52 6.78 -22.46
CA TYR A 14 -7.88 7.15 -21.10
C TYR A 14 -7.70 5.99 -20.12
N ASN A 15 -8.23 4.81 -20.43
CA ASN A 15 -8.12 3.64 -19.56
C ASN A 15 -6.65 3.18 -19.37
N VAL A 16 -5.83 3.28 -20.42
CA VAL A 16 -4.39 3.00 -20.32
C VAL A 16 -3.74 3.97 -19.33
N THR A 17 -4.02 5.27 -19.47
CA THR A 17 -3.48 6.31 -18.58
C THR A 17 -3.88 6.08 -17.12
N VAL A 18 -5.15 5.75 -16.89
CA VAL A 18 -5.72 5.45 -15.58
C VAL A 18 -5.03 4.25 -14.94
N TYR A 19 -4.80 3.19 -15.71
CA TYR A 19 -4.08 1.99 -15.27
C TYR A 19 -2.61 2.29 -14.92
N GLU A 20 -1.90 3.04 -15.77
CA GLU A 20 -0.50 3.42 -15.53
C GLU A 20 -0.34 4.26 -14.26
N ARG A 21 -1.22 5.24 -14.05
CA ARG A 21 -1.23 6.06 -12.82
C ARG A 21 -1.52 5.21 -11.58
N GLY A 22 -2.43 4.25 -11.69
CA GLY A 22 -2.71 3.27 -10.64
C GLY A 22 -1.47 2.43 -10.27
N ASN A 23 -0.70 1.99 -11.26
CA ASN A 23 0.53 1.24 -11.00
C ASN A 23 1.63 2.11 -10.37
N LYS A 24 1.75 3.38 -10.77
CA LYS A 24 2.71 4.31 -10.15
C LYS A 24 2.46 4.46 -8.64
N ILE A 25 1.22 4.67 -8.21
CA ILE A 25 0.93 4.82 -6.78
C ILE A 25 1.16 3.52 -5.98
N LYS A 26 0.99 2.35 -6.60
CA LYS A 26 1.35 1.06 -5.96
C LYS A 26 2.85 0.98 -5.69
N HIS A 27 3.67 1.41 -6.65
CA HIS A 27 5.12 1.45 -6.45
C HIS A 27 5.51 2.42 -5.34
N ILE A 28 4.86 3.59 -5.25
CA ILE A 28 5.11 4.52 -4.14
C ILE A 28 4.74 3.91 -2.79
N ALA A 29 3.64 3.15 -2.70
CA ALA A 29 3.27 2.44 -1.47
C ALA A 29 4.34 1.38 -1.09
N GLN A 30 4.88 0.65 -2.08
CA GLN A 30 5.98 -0.30 -1.88
C GLN A 30 7.26 0.39 -1.41
N ASP A 31 7.62 1.51 -2.03
CA ASP A 31 8.81 2.29 -1.67
C ASP A 31 8.69 2.84 -0.26
N LEU A 32 7.49 3.31 0.15
CA LEU A 32 7.21 3.76 1.51
C LEU A 32 7.43 2.63 2.53
N MET A 33 6.92 1.43 2.24
CA MET A 33 7.11 0.25 3.09
C MET A 33 8.61 -0.08 3.22
N SER A 34 9.34 -0.14 2.11
CA SER A 34 10.76 -0.48 2.13
C SER A 34 11.61 0.59 2.82
N ALA A 35 11.24 1.87 2.71
CA ALA A 35 11.88 2.96 3.42
C ALA A 35 11.70 2.81 4.94
N LEU A 36 10.50 2.49 5.40
CA LEU A 36 10.21 2.27 6.83
C LEU A 36 10.94 1.04 7.38
N GLU A 37 10.96 -0.06 6.64
CA GLU A 37 11.75 -1.24 6.99
C GLU A 37 13.24 -0.92 7.14
N THR A 38 13.75 -0.06 6.26
CA THR A 38 15.17 0.32 6.27
C THR A 38 15.48 1.26 7.43
N ASP A 39 14.64 2.27 7.67
CA ASP A 39 14.81 3.27 8.74
C ASP A 39 14.72 2.65 10.14
N LEU A 40 13.83 1.66 10.32
CA LEU A 40 13.70 0.92 11.56
C LEU A 40 14.70 -0.24 11.70
N GLU A 41 15.57 -0.44 10.71
CA GLU A 41 16.51 -1.57 10.62
C GLU A 41 15.80 -2.94 10.69
N LEU A 42 14.57 -3.04 10.18
CA LEU A 42 13.72 -4.24 10.18
C LEU A 42 13.75 -5.01 8.86
N LYS A 43 14.45 -4.49 7.84
CA LYS A 43 14.53 -5.11 6.52
C LYS A 43 15.04 -6.55 6.60
N GLY A 44 14.22 -7.48 6.09
CA GLY A 44 14.52 -8.91 6.08
C GLY A 44 14.49 -9.60 7.45
N LYS A 45 13.99 -8.92 8.49
CA LYS A 45 13.77 -9.51 9.81
C LYS A 45 12.35 -10.04 9.90
N ASP A 46 12.23 -11.25 10.43
CA ASP A 46 10.97 -11.90 10.76
C ASP A 46 10.87 -12.15 12.28
N TYR A 47 9.65 -12.40 12.75
CA TYR A 47 9.40 -12.81 14.13
C TYR A 47 8.38 -13.95 14.18
N GLN A 48 8.47 -14.77 15.23
CA GLN A 48 7.45 -15.77 15.51
C GLN A 48 6.22 -15.10 16.12
N ILE A 49 5.04 -15.34 15.54
CA ILE A 49 3.77 -14.72 15.97
C ILE A 49 3.48 -15.02 17.44
N GLU A 50 3.76 -16.26 17.86
CA GLU A 50 3.59 -16.74 19.23
C GLU A 50 4.82 -17.54 19.66
N PHE A 51 5.07 -17.62 20.97
CA PHE A 51 6.25 -18.27 21.55
C PHE A 51 6.49 -19.72 21.10
N ASN A 52 5.41 -20.47 20.82
CA ASN A 52 5.47 -21.87 20.39
C ASN A 52 4.99 -22.09 18.95
N SER A 53 4.89 -21.03 18.14
CA SER A 53 4.41 -21.11 16.77
C SER A 53 5.56 -21.28 15.78
N GLU A 54 5.39 -22.16 14.80
CA GLU A 54 6.27 -22.24 13.63
C GLU A 54 6.01 -21.10 12.64
N ARG A 55 4.88 -20.37 12.78
CA ARG A 55 4.52 -19.29 11.88
C ARG A 55 5.38 -18.06 12.15
N ARG A 56 6.01 -17.57 11.08
CA ARG A 56 6.78 -16.34 11.06
C ARG A 56 6.05 -15.26 10.29
N ARG A 57 6.27 -14.00 10.67
CA ARG A 57 5.72 -12.82 10.03
C ARG A 57 6.77 -11.71 10.01
N ASP A 58 6.71 -10.83 9.01
CA ASP A 58 7.58 -9.66 8.93
C ASP A 58 7.14 -8.61 9.97
N TYR A 59 8.07 -7.80 10.46
CA TYR A 59 7.75 -6.75 11.43
C TYR A 59 6.93 -5.59 10.84
N VAL A 60 7.02 -5.40 9.52
CA VAL A 60 6.29 -4.39 8.78
C VAL A 60 5.44 -5.11 7.74
N ASN A 61 4.13 -4.95 7.79
CA ASN A 61 3.21 -5.56 6.82
C ASN A 61 2.21 -4.55 6.29
N ILE A 62 1.76 -4.77 5.06
CA ILE A 62 0.58 -4.11 4.52
C ILE A 62 -0.63 -4.96 4.88
N ILE A 63 -1.64 -4.33 5.48
CA ILE A 63 -2.89 -4.96 5.86
C ILE A 63 -4.09 -4.27 5.20
N ASN A 64 -5.19 -5.00 5.06
CA ASN A 64 -6.47 -4.39 4.72
C ASN A 64 -6.99 -3.56 5.90
N LEU A 65 -7.53 -2.38 5.61
CA LEU A 65 -8.20 -1.56 6.64
C LEU A 65 -9.49 -2.19 7.17
N GLU A 66 -10.22 -2.93 6.32
CA GLU A 66 -11.52 -3.48 6.68
C GLU A 66 -11.43 -4.73 7.55
N ASN A 67 -10.56 -5.68 7.17
CA ASN A 67 -10.48 -6.99 7.81
C ASN A 67 -9.15 -7.25 8.55
N LYS A 68 -8.18 -6.32 8.48
CA LYS A 68 -6.84 -6.43 9.09
C LYS A 68 -6.02 -7.65 8.65
N GLU A 69 -6.36 -8.26 7.52
CA GLU A 69 -5.59 -9.34 6.95
C GLU A 69 -4.40 -8.81 6.17
N ASP A 70 -3.32 -9.60 6.10
CA ASP A 70 -2.15 -9.28 5.28
C ASP A 70 -2.53 -9.23 3.81
N ILE A 71 -2.07 -8.17 3.15
CA ILE A 71 -2.23 -7.96 1.72
C ILE A 71 -0.84 -7.83 1.12
N SER A 72 -0.56 -8.62 0.09
CA SER A 72 0.68 -8.43 -0.66
C SER A 72 0.64 -7.09 -1.41
N PRO A 73 1.76 -6.35 -1.56
CA PRO A 73 1.73 -5.02 -2.17
C PRO A 73 1.13 -4.97 -3.59
N PHE A 74 1.24 -6.04 -4.37
CA PHE A 74 0.63 -6.12 -5.71
C PHE A 74 -0.91 -6.24 -5.69
N GLN A 75 -1.48 -6.71 -4.58
CA GLN A 75 -2.92 -6.85 -4.36
C GLN A 75 -3.59 -5.55 -3.91
N LEU A 76 -2.82 -4.48 -3.66
CA LEU A 76 -3.36 -3.16 -3.36
C LEU A 76 -4.34 -2.74 -4.46
N LYS A 77 -5.59 -2.48 -4.06
CA LYS A 77 -6.65 -2.04 -4.97
C LYS A 77 -6.58 -0.53 -5.11
N SER A 78 -6.42 -0.06 -6.34
CA SER A 78 -6.59 1.35 -6.68
C SER A 78 -8.06 1.63 -6.96
N ILE A 79 -8.64 2.58 -6.24
CA ILE A 79 -9.96 3.13 -6.47
C ILE A 79 -9.78 4.47 -7.19
N PHE A 80 -10.71 4.89 -8.02
CA PHE A 80 -10.65 6.19 -8.69
C PHE A 80 -11.62 7.16 -8.03
N ASP A 81 -11.14 8.34 -7.66
CA ASP A 81 -11.98 9.39 -7.10
C ASP A 81 -12.92 10.00 -8.16
N GLU A 82 -13.76 10.96 -7.76
CA GLU A 82 -14.70 11.65 -8.67
C GLU A 82 -13.98 12.43 -9.79
N LYS A 83 -12.70 12.75 -9.61
CA LYS A 83 -11.83 13.40 -10.60
C LYS A 83 -11.02 12.37 -11.41
N SER A 84 -11.29 11.08 -11.22
CA SER A 84 -10.59 9.94 -11.81
C SER A 84 -9.09 9.88 -11.51
N ASN A 85 -8.70 10.41 -10.36
CA ASN A 85 -7.38 10.20 -9.79
C ASN A 85 -7.36 8.85 -9.08
N PRO A 86 -6.33 8.02 -9.31
CA PRO A 86 -6.16 6.81 -8.53
C PRO A 86 -5.79 7.14 -7.08
N THR A 87 -6.49 6.46 -6.18
CA THR A 87 -6.29 6.47 -4.74
C THR A 87 -6.14 5.03 -4.26
N ILE A 88 -5.16 4.78 -3.39
CA ILE A 88 -5.01 3.51 -2.68
C ILE A 88 -5.15 3.78 -1.19
N GLN A 89 -5.90 2.93 -0.51
CA GLN A 89 -6.03 2.91 0.94
C GLN A 89 -5.57 1.57 1.46
N PHE A 90 -4.72 1.59 2.49
CA PHE A 90 -4.20 0.40 3.14
C PHE A 90 -3.82 0.71 4.58
N GLY A 91 -3.77 -0.31 5.42
CA GLY A 91 -3.15 -0.21 6.73
C GLY A 91 -1.70 -0.64 6.66
N LEU A 92 -0.82 0.06 7.34
CA LEU A 92 0.52 -0.40 7.64
C LEU A 92 0.53 -0.94 9.06
N GLU A 93 0.88 -2.20 9.23
CA GLU A 93 1.10 -2.81 10.55
C GLU A 93 2.60 -2.80 10.85
N ILE A 94 2.99 -2.17 11.95
CA ILE A 94 4.35 -2.19 12.49
C ILE A 94 4.30 -2.87 13.85
N VAL A 95 5.06 -3.95 14.00
CA VAL A 95 5.09 -4.71 15.24
C VAL A 95 6.21 -4.21 16.14
N LEU A 96 5.82 -3.70 17.32
CA LEU A 96 6.75 -3.18 18.31
C LEU A 96 7.02 -4.20 19.41
N GLU A 97 8.29 -4.26 19.83
CA GLU A 97 8.75 -5.07 20.95
C GLU A 97 9.21 -4.18 22.11
N LYS A 98 8.83 -4.53 23.34
CA LYS A 98 9.32 -3.83 24.54
C LYS A 98 10.81 -4.09 24.79
N GLN A 99 11.29 -5.27 24.41
CA GLN A 99 12.68 -5.73 24.46
C GLN A 99 12.85 -6.85 23.43
N ILE A 100 14.07 -7.08 22.95
CA ILE A 100 14.36 -8.08 21.91
C ILE A 100 13.81 -9.45 22.34
N GLY A 101 12.93 -10.03 21.52
CA GLY A 101 12.33 -11.35 21.77
C GLY A 101 11.19 -11.33 22.79
N ALA A 102 10.70 -10.16 23.20
CA ALA A 102 9.56 -10.06 24.13
C ALA A 102 8.25 -10.57 23.52
N TYR A 103 7.40 -11.12 24.37
CA TYR A 103 6.01 -11.46 24.08
C TYR A 103 5.07 -10.85 25.13
N PRO A 104 3.82 -10.50 24.78
CA PRO A 104 3.25 -10.53 23.43
C PRO A 104 3.81 -9.43 22.53
N LYS A 105 3.84 -9.69 21.22
CA LYS A 105 4.17 -8.69 20.20
C LYS A 105 3.02 -7.69 20.10
N THR A 106 3.32 -6.39 20.04
CA THR A 106 2.28 -5.35 20.00
C THR A 106 2.21 -4.73 18.60
N PRO A 107 1.17 -5.02 17.79
CA PRO A 107 1.01 -4.39 16.50
C PRO A 107 0.51 -2.95 16.65
N VAL A 108 1.13 -2.04 15.89
CA VAL A 108 0.67 -0.68 15.67
C VAL A 108 0.15 -0.60 14.25
N HIS A 109 -1.10 -0.16 14.10
CA HIS A 109 -1.72 -0.02 12.79
C HIS A 109 -1.80 1.46 12.41
N LEU A 110 -1.29 1.79 11.24
CA LEU A 110 -1.29 3.13 10.67
C LEU A 110 -2.11 3.09 9.38
N PRO A 111 -3.32 3.66 9.34
CA PRO A 111 -4.08 3.76 8.11
C PRO A 111 -3.45 4.83 7.21
N ILE A 112 -3.20 4.46 5.96
CA ILE A 112 -2.54 5.29 4.96
C ILE A 112 -3.44 5.38 3.73
N SER A 113 -3.62 6.60 3.25
CA SER A 113 -4.26 6.91 1.96
C SER A 113 -3.27 7.61 1.06
N ILE A 114 -3.08 7.09 -0.15
CA ILE A 114 -2.19 7.68 -1.17
C ILE A 114 -3.03 8.05 -2.38
N THR A 115 -3.04 9.34 -2.73
CA THR A 115 -3.79 9.88 -3.87
C THR A 115 -2.85 10.49 -4.89
N TYR A 116 -2.97 10.06 -6.15
CA TYR A 116 -2.24 10.66 -7.26
C TYR A 116 -2.83 12.02 -7.63
N GLN A 117 -2.07 13.11 -7.52
CA GLN A 117 -2.56 14.44 -7.90
C GLN A 117 -2.06 14.86 -9.28
N SER A 118 -0.81 14.57 -9.59
CA SER A 118 -0.21 14.85 -10.90
C SER A 118 1.01 13.96 -11.15
N ASP A 119 1.61 14.06 -12.34
CA ASP A 119 2.84 13.33 -12.68
C ASP A 119 4.04 13.67 -11.78
N ARG A 120 3.94 14.73 -10.97
CA ARG A 120 5.00 15.18 -10.07
C ARG A 120 4.58 15.21 -8.61
N GLU A 121 3.33 14.89 -8.31
CA GLU A 121 2.75 15.11 -6.98
C GLU A 121 1.82 13.98 -6.59
N VAL A 122 2.06 13.46 -5.40
CA VAL A 122 1.23 12.45 -4.74
C VAL A 122 0.99 12.93 -3.32
N ALA A 123 -0.26 12.90 -2.89
CA ALA A 123 -0.63 13.20 -1.52
C ALA A 123 -0.65 11.91 -0.71
N ILE A 124 0.02 11.91 0.44
CA ILE A 124 0.01 10.82 1.41
C ILE A 124 -0.64 11.36 2.68
N GLU A 125 -1.71 10.70 3.12
CA GLU A 125 -2.47 11.07 4.31
C GLU A 125 -2.42 9.93 5.32
N PHE A 126 -2.08 10.27 6.57
CA PHE A 126 -2.14 9.37 7.71
C PHE A 126 -3.46 9.62 8.44
N THR A 127 -4.29 8.61 8.59
CA THR A 127 -5.66 8.75 9.15
C THR A 127 -5.76 8.29 10.60
#